data_AF-A0A9X7CA78-F1
#
_entry.id   AF-A0A9X7CA78-F1
#
_cell.length_a   1.000
_cell.length_b   1.000
_cell.length_c   1.000
_cell.angle_alpha   90.00
_cell.angle_beta   90.00
_cell.angle_gamma   90.00
#
_symmetry.space_group_name_H-M   'P 1'
#
loop_
_entity.id
_entity.type
_entity.pdbx_description
1 polymer ?
#
loop_
_entity_poly.entity_id
_entity_poly.type
_entity_poly.pdbx_seq_one_letter_code
_entity_poly.pdbx_strand_id
1 'polypeptide(L)'
;MYYVQITTDAKIKSGVSKEGNKYTEYNYELQGFDENGNEKTVKFNGFKELRKEAFLRVFHSDKKGVTAWEEVKKDELPGKVKEKLDVK
;
A
#
# COMPACT_ATOMS: atom_id res chain seq x y z
N MET A 1 1.13 -1.17 -12.36
CA MET A 1 1.65 -0.59 -11.10
C MET A 1 0.45 -0.01 -10.37
N TYR A 2 0.35 -0.13 -9.05
CA TYR A 2 -0.89 0.27 -8.37
C TYR A 2 -0.65 1.45 -7.44
N TYR A 3 -1.66 2.31 -7.32
CA TYR A 3 -1.66 3.43 -6.40
C TYR A 3 -2.72 3.21 -5.34
N VAL A 4 -2.36 3.35 -4.07
CA VAL A 4 -3.26 3.22 -2.93
C VAL A 4 -3.23 4.50 -2.10
N GLN A 5 -4.29 4.76 -1.35
CA GLN A 5 -4.30 5.79 -0.32
C GLN A 5 -4.46 5.12 1.04
N ILE A 6 -3.64 5.51 2.01
CA ILE A 6 -3.77 5.04 3.40
C ILE A 6 -5.02 5.66 4.01
N THR A 7 -6.17 4.99 3.86
CA THR A 7 -7.43 5.39 4.52
C THR A 7 -7.69 4.56 5.77
N THR A 8 -7.14 3.34 5.82
CA THR A 8 -7.27 2.40 6.93
C THR A 8 -5.99 2.30 7.74
N ASP A 9 -6.17 2.04 9.03
CA ASP A 9 -5.08 1.81 9.97
C ASP A 9 -4.44 0.42 9.74
N ALA A 10 -3.15 0.33 10.03
CA ALA A 10 -2.39 -0.89 9.82
C ALA A 10 -2.87 -2.02 10.73
N LYS A 11 -3.00 -3.24 10.19
CA LYS A 11 -3.15 -4.44 11.01
C LYS A 11 -1.77 -4.85 11.55
N ILE A 12 -1.51 -4.48 12.80
CA ILE A 12 -0.28 -4.84 13.50
C ILE A 12 -0.31 -6.34 13.79
N LYS A 13 0.68 -7.06 13.28
CA LYS A 13 0.89 -8.48 13.55
C LYS A 13 2.24 -8.64 14.23
N SER A 14 2.21 -8.93 15.52
CA SER A 14 3.40 -9.23 16.30
C SER A 14 3.56 -10.73 16.47
N GLY A 15 4.79 -11.21 16.39
CA GLY A 15 5.11 -12.62 16.50
C GLY A 15 6.53 -12.83 17.01
N VAL A 16 6.83 -14.09 17.30
CA VAL A 16 8.19 -14.53 17.64
C VAL A 16 8.63 -15.48 16.54
N SER A 17 9.72 -15.15 15.86
CA SER A 17 10.31 -16.03 14.86
C SER A 17 10.82 -17.31 15.51
N LYS A 18 11.08 -18.35 14.72
CA LYS A 18 11.64 -19.63 15.21
C LYS A 18 12.97 -19.46 15.96
N GLU A 19 13.71 -18.39 15.66
CA GLU A 19 14.96 -18.01 16.34
C GLU A 19 14.76 -17.18 17.63
N GLY A 20 13.51 -16.97 18.08
CA GLY A 20 13.21 -16.19 19.30
C GLY A 20 13.15 -14.67 19.09
N ASN A 21 13.41 -14.19 17.87
CA ASN A 21 13.34 -12.77 17.53
C ASN A 21 11.89 -12.29 17.47
N LYS A 22 11.55 -11.26 18.24
CA LYS A 22 10.26 -10.57 18.14
C LYS A 22 10.24 -9.74 16.86
N TYR A 23 9.19 -9.89 16.08
CA TYR A 23 8.95 -9.07 14.90
C TYR A 23 7.56 -8.46 14.97
N THR A 24 7.44 -7.27 14.40
CA THR A 24 6.18 -6.54 14.27
C THR A 24 6.02 -6.20 12.80
N GLU A 25 4.96 -6.70 12.18
CA GLU A 25 4.61 -6.41 10.79
C GLU A 25 3.36 -5.53 10.74
N TYR A 26 3.42 -4.45 9.97
CA TYR A 26 2.29 -3.56 9.73
C TYR A 26 1.62 -3.98 8.43
N ASN A 27 0.49 -4.67 8.50
CA ASN A 27 -0.20 -5.18 7.33
C ASN A 27 -1.24 -4.17 6.84
N TYR A 28 -1.19 -3.83 5.56
CA TYR A 28 -2.13 -2.93 4.91
C TYR A 28 -2.92 -3.70 3.86
N GLU A 29 -4.23 -3.47 3.87
CA GLU A 29 -5.17 -4.00 2.88
C GLU A 29 -6.00 -2.82 2.39
N LEU A 30 -5.65 -2.32 1.21
CA LEU A 30 -6.24 -1.11 0.64
C LEU A 30 -6.69 -1.40 -0.79
N GLN A 31 -7.73 -0.70 -1.23
CA GLN A 31 -8.08 -0.67 -2.64
C GLN A 31 -7.09 0.23 -3.37
N GLY A 32 -6.42 -0.36 -4.36
CA GLY A 32 -5.51 0.34 -5.26
C GLY A 32 -6.07 0.45 -6.65
N PHE A 33 -5.59 1.46 -7.38
CA PHE A 33 -5.96 1.71 -8.76
C PHE A 33 -4.72 1.68 -9.64
N ASP A 34 -4.79 0.95 -10.75
CA ASP A 34 -3.76 1.03 -11.79
C ASP A 34 -3.93 2.34 -12.59
N GLU A 35 -2.94 2.70 -13.41
CA GLU A 35 -2.97 3.90 -14.27
C GLU A 35 -4.20 3.95 -15.18
N ASN A 36 -4.77 2.79 -15.50
CA ASN A 36 -5.98 2.65 -16.30
C ASN A 36 -7.28 2.92 -15.52
N GLY A 37 -7.23 3.08 -14.19
CA GLY A 37 -8.39 3.21 -13.30
C GLY A 37 -9.01 1.87 -12.89
N ASN A 38 -8.30 0.76 -13.13
CA ASN A 38 -8.72 -0.57 -12.69
C ASN A 38 -8.51 -0.72 -11.19
N GLU A 39 -9.58 -1.02 -10.47
CA GLU A 39 -9.55 -1.32 -9.04
C GLU A 39 -8.92 -2.70 -8.79
N LYS A 40 -8.06 -2.78 -7.78
CA LYS A 40 -7.51 -4.03 -7.27
C LYS A 40 -7.21 -3.90 -5.79
N THR A 41 -7.60 -4.89 -4.99
CA THR A 41 -7.19 -4.95 -3.59
C THR A 41 -5.70 -5.28 -3.52
N VAL A 42 -4.92 -4.34 -2.98
CA VAL A 42 -3.48 -4.47 -2.80
C VAL A 42 -3.21 -4.76 -1.33
N LYS A 43 -2.58 -5.89 -1.06
CA LYS A 43 -2.13 -6.28 0.28
C LYS A 43 -0.63 -6.19 0.33
N PHE A 44 -0.11 -5.41 1.28
CA PHE A 44 1.32 -5.24 1.47
C PHE A 44 1.62 -5.05 2.94
N ASN A 45 2.84 -5.42 3.33
CA ASN A 45 3.35 -5.18 4.67
C ASN A 45 4.37 -4.04 4.65
N GLY A 46 4.36 -3.29 5.75
CA GLY A 46 5.32 -2.24 6.04
C GLY A 46 6.21 -2.67 7.20
N PHE A 47 7.48 -2.23 7.12
CA PHE A 47 8.41 -2.31 8.24
C PHE A 47 8.09 -1.28 9.34
N LYS A 48 7.29 -0.26 9.00
CA LYS A 48 6.86 0.82 9.89
C LYS A 48 5.42 1.20 9.60
N GLU A 49 4.82 1.94 10.52
CA GLU A 49 3.53 2.56 10.30
C GLU A 49 3.62 3.69 9.26
N LEU A 50 2.69 3.67 8.32
CA LEU A 50 2.53 4.63 7.22
C LEU A 50 1.57 5.73 7.65
N ARG A 51 1.84 6.95 7.17
CA ARG A 51 1.04 8.12 7.50
C ARG A 51 -0.37 7.98 6.92
N LYS A 52 -1.38 8.27 7.74
CA LYS A 52 -2.78 8.34 7.30
C LYS A 52 -2.95 9.42 6.23
N GLU A 53 -3.78 9.12 5.22
CA GLU A 53 -4.03 9.96 4.04
C GLU A 53 -2.83 10.10 3.09
N ALA A 54 -1.72 9.40 3.32
CA ALA A 54 -0.62 9.34 2.37
C ALA A 54 -1.00 8.50 1.15
N PHE A 55 -0.46 8.86 0.00
CA PHE A 55 -0.58 8.08 -1.23
C PHE A 55 0.67 7.23 -1.40
N LEU A 56 0.49 5.98 -1.79
CA LEU A 56 1.60 5.06 -2.02
C LEU A 56 1.49 4.46 -3.41
N ARG A 57 2.63 4.40 -4.07
CA ARG A 57 2.85 3.75 -5.33
C ARG A 57 3.41 2.35 -5.08
N VAL A 58 2.58 1.35 -5.26
CA VAL A 58 2.90 -0.06 -5.04
C VAL A 58 3.35 -0.71 -6.35
N PHE A 59 4.58 -1.19 -6.33
CA PHE A 59 5.17 -1.97 -7.41
C PHE A 59 4.75 -3.43 -7.24
N HIS A 60 4.00 -3.91 -8.23
CA HIS A 60 3.58 -5.30 -8.30
C HIS A 60 4.30 -5.97 -9.47
N SER A 61 4.97 -7.10 -9.20
CA SER A 61 5.52 -8.00 -10.21
C SER A 61 4.64 -9.23 -10.34
N ASP A 62 4.31 -9.64 -11.56
CA ASP A 62 3.52 -10.85 -11.86
C ASP A 62 4.05 -12.12 -11.19
N LYS A 63 5.38 -12.23 -11.00
CA LYS A 63 6.01 -13.42 -10.39
C LYS A 63 6.02 -13.43 -8.87
N LYS A 64 5.98 -12.27 -8.20
CA LYS A 64 6.25 -12.15 -6.76
C LYS A 64 5.19 -11.38 -5.98
N GLY A 65 4.20 -10.80 -6.66
CA GLY A 65 3.24 -9.89 -6.04
C GLY A 65 3.86 -8.53 -5.78
N VAL A 66 3.53 -7.91 -4.65
CA VAL A 66 4.09 -6.60 -4.25
C VAL A 66 5.58 -6.74 -3.94
N THR A 67 6.42 -6.07 -4.72
CA THR A 67 7.88 -6.07 -4.54
C THR A 67 8.38 -4.86 -3.77
N ALA A 68 7.74 -3.71 -3.94
CA ALA A 68 8.11 -2.47 -3.29
C ALA A 68 6.91 -1.52 -3.24
N TRP A 69 7.00 -0.52 -2.38
CA TRP A 69 6.05 0.59 -2.35
C TRP A 69 6.81 1.87 -2.03
N GLU A 70 6.36 3.00 -2.58
CA GLU A 70 6.95 4.32 -2.37
C GLU A 70 5.86 5.32 -2.00
N GLU A 71 6.12 6.18 -1.01
CA GLU A 71 5.22 7.29 -0.69
C GLU A 71 5.33 8.35 -1.78
N VAL A 72 4.19 8.69 -2.38
CA VAL A 72 4.07 9.68 -3.45
C VAL A 72 3.06 10.75 -3.05
N LYS A 73 3.16 11.92 -3.66
CA LYS A 73 2.18 13.00 -3.42
C LYS A 73 0.95 12.80 -4.29
N LYS A 74 -0.18 13.39 -3.88
CA LYS A 74 -1.40 13.50 -4.70
C LYS A 74 -1.04 13.97 -6.11
N ASP A 75 -0.15 14.96 -6.23
CA ASP A 75 0.23 15.57 -7.51
C ASP A 75 0.91 14.58 -8.49
N GLU A 76 1.63 13.58 -7.98
CA GLU A 76 2.31 12.55 -8.79
C GLU A 76 1.38 11.44 -9.27
N LEU A 77 0.14 11.39 -8.76
CA LEU A 77 -0.83 10.40 -9.19
C LEU A 77 -1.31 10.70 -10.63
N PRO A 78 -1.55 9.67 -11.45
CA PRO A 78 -2.21 9.81 -12.74
C PRO A 78 -3.59 10.46 -12.58
N GLY A 79 -4.02 11.25 -13.57
CA GLY A 79 -5.35 11.91 -13.56
C GLY A 79 -6.50 10.93 -13.26
N LYS A 80 -6.53 9.78 -13.95
CA LYS A 80 -7.53 8.73 -13.75
C LYS A 80 -7.56 8.17 -12.33
N VAL A 81 -6.39 8.05 -11.70
CA VAL A 81 -6.26 7.53 -10.34
C VAL A 81 -6.72 8.57 -9.32
N LYS A 82 -6.38 9.85 -9.53
CA LYS A 82 -6.86 10.97 -8.70
C LYS A 82 -8.38 11.04 -8.68
N GLU A 83 -9.02 10.85 -9.83
CA GLU A 83 -10.48 10.82 -9.95
C GLU A 83 -11.11 9.61 -9.23
N LYS A 84 -10.42 8.45 -9.24
CA LYS A 84 -10.91 7.22 -8.59
C LYS A 84 -10.74 7.19 -7.08
N LEU A 85 -9.65 7.74 -6.56
CA LEU A 85 -9.36 7.78 -5.13
C LEU A 85 -10.22 8.80 -4.35
N ASP A 86 -11.22 9.41 -4.99
CA ASP A 86 -12.10 10.45 -4.41
C ASP A 86 -11.32 11.47 -3.59
N VAL A 87 -10.21 11.96 -4.14
CA VAL A 87 -9.43 12.97 -3.44
C VAL A 87 -10.13 14.32 -3.61
N LYS A 88 -11.19 14.53 -2.84
CA LYS A 88 -11.89 15.81 -2.70
C LYS A 88 -10.94 16.94 -2.28
#